data_AF-A0A7C7FLU9-F1
#
_entry.id   AF-A0A7C7FLU9-F1
#
_cell.length_a   1.000
_cell.length_b   1.000
_cell.length_c   1.000
_cell.angle_alpha   90.00
_cell.angle_beta   90.00
_cell.angle_gamma   90.00
#
_symmetry.space_group_name_H-M   'P 1'
#
loop_
_entity.id
_entity.type
_entity.pdbx_description
1 polymer ?
#
loop_
_entity_poly.entity_id
_entity_poly.type
_entity_poly.pdbx_seq_one_letter_code
_entity_poly.pdbx_strand_id
1 'polypeptide(L)'
;MIWSPYENTILKTIYYQMEDYGYKNPDLNAWLEQMVKIDGEGGLFTDQCVFTREHYFHPSMKGSASIKVTLPAVLIENRAERPRQWLKNFNEGVSLYEETTDGGLADPYKLLPNITSGVESASISGGGDALRAYGDVLFGIHKGNKDVIEAYRRGLLNYCKLDTLAMVIIWEHWNWLSS
;
A
#
# COMPACT_ATOMS: atom_id res chain seq x y z
N MET A 1 10.05 7.16 -2.48
CA MET A 1 9.52 6.88 -1.12
C MET A 1 8.99 5.46 -1.14
N ILE A 2 9.20 4.73 -0.06
CA ILE A 2 8.70 3.35 0.14
C ILE A 2 8.04 3.27 1.51
N TRP A 3 7.14 2.32 1.72
CA TRP A 3 6.50 2.10 3.02
C TRP A 3 6.71 0.68 3.51
N SER A 4 7.95 0.35 3.88
CA SER A 4 8.37 -0.82 4.69
C SER A 4 9.80 -1.24 4.29
N PRO A 5 10.63 -1.72 5.25
CA PRO A 5 11.89 -2.39 4.96
C PRO A 5 11.74 -3.63 4.07
N TYR A 6 10.53 -4.21 4.04
CA TYR A 6 10.20 -5.38 3.23
C TYR A 6 10.32 -5.09 1.73
N GLU A 7 9.92 -3.91 1.24
CA GLU A 7 10.04 -3.58 -0.18
C GLU A 7 11.51 -3.52 -0.62
N ASN A 8 12.36 -2.91 0.21
CA ASN A 8 13.81 -2.89 -0.01
C ASN A 8 14.39 -4.31 -0.02
N THR A 9 13.92 -5.18 0.87
CA THR A 9 14.32 -6.60 0.94
C THR A 9 13.92 -7.38 -0.32
N ILE A 10 12.71 -7.16 -0.83
CA ILE A 10 12.24 -7.82 -2.07
C ILE A 10 13.03 -7.32 -3.28
N LEU A 11 13.25 -6.02 -3.40
CA LEU A 11 14.05 -5.47 -4.51
C LEU A 11 15.51 -5.93 -4.46
N LYS A 12 16.10 -6.02 -3.25
CA LYS A 12 17.43 -6.61 -3.06
C LYS A 12 17.46 -8.09 -3.45
N THR A 13 16.41 -8.84 -3.13
CA THR A 13 16.28 -10.24 -3.57
C THR A 13 16.22 -10.35 -5.09
N ILE A 14 15.43 -9.49 -5.75
CA ILE A 14 15.32 -9.45 -7.21
C ILE A 14 16.69 -9.16 -7.85
N TYR A 15 17.45 -8.22 -7.29
CA TYR A 15 18.81 -7.90 -7.75
C TYR A 15 19.71 -9.14 -7.79
N TYR A 16 19.80 -9.90 -6.70
CA TYR A 16 20.61 -11.12 -6.67
C TYR A 16 20.04 -12.24 -7.56
N GLN A 17 18.71 -12.38 -7.63
CA GLN A 17 18.08 -13.37 -8.50
C GLN A 17 18.39 -13.11 -9.98
N MET A 18 18.48 -11.84 -10.40
CA MET A 18 18.85 -11.52 -11.78
C MET A 18 20.26 -12.03 -12.12
N GLU A 19 21.20 -11.93 -11.17
CA GLU A 19 22.54 -12.49 -11.31
C GLU A 19 22.52 -14.02 -11.35
N ASP A 20 21.85 -14.65 -10.39
CA ASP A 20 21.76 -16.12 -10.27
C ASP A 20 21.11 -16.79 -11.50
N TYR A 21 20.07 -16.17 -12.06
CA TYR A 21 19.38 -16.67 -13.25
C TYR A 21 20.03 -16.22 -14.56
N GLY A 22 21.12 -15.45 -14.51
CA GLY A 22 21.81 -14.93 -15.69
C GLY A 22 20.98 -13.96 -16.52
N TYR A 23 19.98 -13.31 -15.92
CA TYR A 23 19.13 -12.32 -16.57
C TYR A 23 19.87 -10.99 -16.66
N LYS A 24 20.23 -10.59 -17.89
CA LYS A 24 21.02 -9.37 -18.13
C LYS A 24 20.12 -8.21 -18.53
N ASN A 25 19.94 -7.27 -17.61
CA ASN A 25 19.33 -5.97 -17.88
C ASN A 25 20.16 -4.87 -17.19
N PRO A 26 21.11 -4.24 -17.92
CA PRO A 26 22.02 -3.24 -17.36
C PRO A 26 21.30 -2.03 -16.77
N ASP A 27 20.22 -1.56 -17.42
CA ASP A 27 19.46 -0.40 -16.98
C ASP A 27 18.74 -0.68 -15.66
N LEU A 28 18.14 -1.87 -15.53
CA LEU A 28 17.47 -2.29 -14.31
C LEU A 28 18.46 -2.48 -13.15
N ASN A 29 19.64 -3.06 -13.41
CA ASN A 29 20.68 -3.20 -12.39
C ASN A 29 21.16 -1.85 -11.88
N ALA A 30 21.50 -0.93 -12.80
CA ALA A 30 21.95 0.40 -12.44
C ALA A 30 20.88 1.17 -11.63
N TRP A 31 19.59 1.02 -12.01
CA TRP A 31 18.50 1.61 -11.27
C TRP A 31 18.36 1.01 -9.85
N LEU A 32 18.45 -0.32 -9.72
CA LEU A 32 18.38 -1.01 -8.42
C LEU A 32 19.54 -0.59 -7.50
N GLU A 33 20.77 -0.53 -8.01
CA GLU A 33 21.95 -0.11 -7.24
C GLU A 33 21.83 1.33 -6.70
N GLN A 34 21.19 2.23 -7.44
CA GLN A 34 20.98 3.61 -7.00
C GLN A 34 19.84 3.73 -5.98
N MET A 35 18.75 3.00 -6.19
CA MET A 35 17.50 3.20 -5.44
C MET A 35 17.42 2.36 -4.17
N VAL A 36 17.91 1.12 -4.21
CA VAL A 36 17.82 0.10 -3.16
C VAL A 36 19.05 0.20 -2.27
N LYS A 37 18.92 -0.19 -1.00
CA LYS A 37 20.07 -0.23 -0.09
C LYS A 37 20.73 -1.60 -0.19
N ILE A 38 21.78 -1.72 -0.98
CA ILE A 38 22.51 -2.97 -1.21
C ILE A 38 23.83 -2.87 -0.45
N ASP A 39 24.02 -3.77 0.52
CA ASP A 39 25.24 -3.89 1.34
C ASP A 39 25.74 -2.60 2.00
N GLY A 40 24.83 -1.66 2.26
CA GLY A 40 25.11 -0.37 2.90
C GLY A 40 25.29 0.79 1.92
N GLU A 41 25.37 0.51 0.62
CA GLU A 41 25.44 1.50 -0.46
C GLU A 41 24.08 1.72 -1.13
N GLY A 42 23.94 2.85 -1.83
CA GLY A 42 22.69 3.28 -2.45
C GLY A 42 21.66 3.81 -1.45
N GLY A 43 20.38 3.63 -1.76
CA GLY A 43 19.27 3.95 -0.85
C GLY A 43 18.69 5.36 -0.99
N LEU A 44 18.46 5.82 -2.22
CA LEU A 44 17.65 7.04 -2.46
C LEU A 44 16.21 6.90 -1.95
N PHE A 45 15.71 5.67 -1.81
CA PHE A 45 14.39 5.45 -1.21
C PHE A 45 14.36 5.78 0.28
N THR A 46 13.68 6.87 0.62
CA THR A 46 13.25 7.15 1.98
C THR A 46 12.14 6.17 2.39
N ASP A 47 12.37 5.42 3.46
CA ASP A 47 11.37 4.58 4.11
C ASP A 47 10.49 5.43 5.04
N GLN A 48 9.27 5.69 4.59
CA GLN A 48 8.30 6.49 5.33
C GLN A 48 7.80 5.77 6.58
N CYS A 49 7.85 4.43 6.66
CA CYS A 49 7.46 3.69 7.85
C CYS A 49 8.46 3.94 8.99
N VAL A 50 9.76 3.92 8.68
CA VAL A 50 10.82 4.25 9.64
C VAL A 50 10.70 5.70 10.08
N PHE A 51 10.54 6.63 9.13
CA PHE A 51 10.37 8.05 9.43
C PHE A 51 9.15 8.31 10.32
N THR A 52 8.01 7.68 10.01
CA THR A 52 6.79 7.76 10.83
C THR A 52 7.09 7.33 12.26
N ARG A 53 7.70 6.16 12.44
CA ARG A 53 8.01 5.61 13.76
C ARG A 53 8.94 6.51 14.58
N GLU A 54 9.79 7.30 13.95
CA GLU A 54 10.77 8.15 14.66
C GLU A 54 10.26 9.57 14.90
N HIS A 55 9.37 10.08 14.06
CA HIS A 55 9.04 11.51 14.01
C HIS A 55 7.54 11.83 14.01
N TYR A 56 6.65 10.86 13.81
CA TYR A 56 5.21 11.10 13.74
C TYR A 56 4.39 10.02 14.47
N PHE A 57 3.78 10.41 15.60
CA PHE A 57 2.89 9.53 16.34
C PHE A 57 1.59 10.24 16.74
N HIS A 58 0.48 9.56 16.46
CA HIS A 58 -0.86 9.97 16.86
C HIS A 58 -1.51 8.87 17.72
N PRO A 59 -2.31 9.20 18.76
CA PRO A 59 -2.91 8.19 19.65
C PRO A 59 -3.72 7.09 18.94
N SER A 60 -4.38 7.41 17.82
CA SER A 60 -5.15 6.43 17.04
C SER A 60 -4.29 5.36 16.36
N MET A 61 -2.98 5.57 16.23
CA MET A 61 -2.05 4.62 15.61
C MET A 61 -1.72 3.41 16.50
N LYS A 62 -2.04 3.47 17.81
CA LYS A 62 -1.87 2.37 18.78
C LYS A 62 -0.48 1.71 18.74
N GLY A 63 0.57 2.51 18.56
CA GLY A 63 1.97 2.04 18.54
C GLY A 63 2.42 1.39 17.22
N SER A 64 1.59 1.37 16.18
CA SER A 64 1.97 0.89 14.85
C SER A 64 2.29 2.06 13.91
N ALA A 65 3.30 1.89 13.06
CA ALA A 65 3.67 2.84 12.00
C ALA A 65 3.29 2.32 10.60
N SER A 66 2.40 1.33 10.52
CA SER A 66 1.93 0.84 9.22
C SER A 66 1.10 1.90 8.49
N ILE A 67 1.13 1.88 7.16
CA ILE A 67 0.41 2.86 6.35
C ILE A 67 -1.10 2.85 6.62
N LYS A 68 -1.64 1.66 6.94
CA LYS A 68 -3.06 1.42 7.26
C LYS A 68 -3.53 2.11 8.53
N VAL A 69 -2.63 2.37 9.49
CA VAL A 69 -2.98 3.12 10.71
C VAL A 69 -2.54 4.57 10.63
N THR A 70 -1.48 4.85 9.86
CA THR A 70 -0.91 6.19 9.74
C THR A 70 -1.78 7.07 8.86
N LEU A 71 -2.31 6.56 7.74
CA LEU A 71 -3.18 7.33 6.86
C LEU A 71 -4.46 7.82 7.59
N PRO A 72 -5.26 6.96 8.25
CA PRO A 72 -6.42 7.43 9.00
C PRO A 72 -6.04 8.46 10.08
N ALA A 73 -4.92 8.26 10.77
CA ALA A 73 -4.45 9.19 11.79
C ALA A 73 -4.09 10.57 11.21
N VAL A 74 -3.39 10.60 10.07
CA VAL A 74 -3.10 11.82 9.33
C VAL A 74 -4.39 12.50 8.87
N LEU A 75 -5.37 11.75 8.39
CA LEU A 75 -6.63 12.33 7.89
C LEU A 75 -7.52 12.93 8.99
N ILE A 76 -7.42 12.42 10.22
CA ILE A 76 -8.09 13.02 11.39
C ILE A 76 -7.55 14.42 11.66
N GLU A 77 -6.22 14.59 11.62
CA GLU A 77 -5.55 15.87 11.88
C GLU A 77 -5.56 16.81 10.66
N ASN A 78 -5.47 16.24 9.45
CA ASN A 78 -5.36 16.99 8.21
C ASN A 78 -6.73 17.53 7.76
N ARG A 79 -6.90 18.85 7.87
CA ARG A 79 -8.10 19.58 7.45
C ARG A 79 -8.08 20.05 5.99
N ALA A 80 -7.02 19.76 5.23
CA ALA A 80 -6.94 20.15 3.84
C ALA A 80 -7.99 19.41 3.00
N GLU A 81 -8.69 20.15 2.13
CA GLU A 81 -9.71 19.56 1.26
C GLU A 81 -9.10 18.70 0.14
N ARG A 82 -7.84 18.94 -0.24
CA ARG A 82 -7.17 18.24 -1.35
C ARG A 82 -7.04 16.73 -1.12
N PRO A 83 -6.48 16.22 0.01
CA PRO A 83 -6.51 14.79 0.34
C PRO A 83 -7.92 14.19 0.35
N ARG A 84 -8.90 14.95 0.87
CA ARG A 84 -10.31 14.50 0.93
C ARG A 84 -10.89 14.34 -0.47
N GLN A 85 -10.62 15.28 -1.38
CA GLN A 85 -11.05 15.18 -2.77
C GLN A 85 -10.41 14.02 -3.52
N TRP A 86 -9.13 13.71 -3.25
CA TRP A 86 -8.47 12.55 -3.84
C TRP A 86 -9.11 11.22 -3.39
N LEU A 87 -9.50 11.13 -2.12
CA LEU A 87 -10.18 9.95 -1.58
C LEU A 87 -11.63 9.84 -2.07
N LYS A 88 -12.36 10.97 -2.13
CA LYS A 88 -13.73 11.03 -2.69
C LYS A 88 -13.76 10.59 -4.16
N ASN A 89 -12.77 11.00 -4.94
CA ASN A 89 -12.66 10.71 -6.37
C ASN A 89 -11.62 9.61 -6.67
N PHE A 90 -11.54 8.60 -5.80
CA PHE A 90 -10.47 7.60 -5.89
C PHE A 90 -10.51 6.83 -7.21
N ASN A 91 -11.68 6.36 -7.63
CA ASN A 91 -11.93 5.80 -8.96
C ASN A 91 -13.37 6.08 -9.38
N GLU A 92 -13.70 5.85 -10.66
CA GLU A 92 -15.07 5.93 -11.14
C GLU A 92 -15.97 4.98 -10.33
N GLY A 93 -16.97 5.55 -9.65
CA GLY A 93 -17.89 4.81 -8.78
C GLY A 93 -17.31 4.31 -7.45
N VAL A 94 -16.08 4.69 -7.08
CA VAL A 94 -15.45 4.29 -5.80
C VAL A 94 -14.99 5.54 -5.03
N SER A 95 -15.66 5.80 -3.91
CA SER A 95 -15.25 6.80 -2.92
C SER A 95 -14.65 6.09 -1.70
N LEU A 96 -13.46 6.53 -1.29
CA LEU A 96 -12.77 6.06 -0.09
C LEU A 96 -12.77 7.13 1.02
N TYR A 97 -13.79 8.00 0.99
CA TYR A 97 -14.00 9.03 2.00
C TYR A 97 -15.42 8.91 2.55
N GLU A 98 -15.53 8.64 3.85
CA GLU A 98 -16.79 8.58 4.59
C GLU A 98 -16.59 9.15 6.00
N GLU A 99 -17.47 10.06 6.41
CA GLU A 99 -17.47 10.62 7.75
C GLU A 99 -18.27 9.71 8.68
N THR A 100 -17.65 9.33 9.80
CA THR A 100 -18.33 8.54 10.84
C THR A 100 -19.31 9.40 11.63
N THR A 101 -20.30 8.77 12.24
CA THR A 101 -21.31 9.43 13.09
C THR A 101 -20.72 10.25 14.24
N ASP A 102 -19.51 9.90 14.66
CA ASP A 102 -18.81 10.50 15.80
C ASP A 102 -17.92 11.69 15.39
N GLY A 103 -18.02 12.14 14.12
CA GLY A 103 -17.23 13.24 13.57
C GLY A 103 -15.79 12.86 13.19
N GLY A 104 -15.44 11.57 13.24
CA GLY A 104 -14.18 11.02 12.73
C GLY A 104 -14.27 10.60 11.26
N LEU A 105 -13.16 10.13 10.69
CA LEU A 105 -13.12 9.59 9.32
C LEU A 105 -13.05 8.06 9.34
N ALA A 106 -13.82 7.41 8.47
CA ALA A 106 -13.71 5.97 8.25
C ALA A 106 -12.34 5.64 7.64
N ASP A 107 -11.82 4.44 7.96
CA ASP A 107 -10.55 3.96 7.43
C ASP A 107 -10.67 3.74 5.91
N PRO A 108 -9.91 4.47 5.06
CA PRO A 108 -10.00 4.33 3.61
C PRO A 108 -9.74 2.91 3.10
N TYR A 109 -8.93 2.12 3.83
CA TYR A 109 -8.65 0.73 3.46
C TYR A 109 -9.86 -0.19 3.67
N LYS A 110 -10.78 0.16 4.58
CA LYS A 110 -12.03 -0.59 4.81
C LYS A 110 -13.13 -0.24 3.82
N LEU A 111 -13.01 0.90 3.15
CA LEU A 111 -13.94 1.37 2.11
C LEU A 111 -13.61 0.77 0.73
N LEU A 112 -12.49 0.06 0.59
CA LEU A 112 -12.14 -0.60 -0.66
C LEU A 112 -13.19 -1.67 -1.02
N PRO A 113 -13.57 -1.79 -2.31
CA PRO A 113 -14.48 -2.84 -2.75
C PRO A 113 -13.95 -4.22 -2.37
N ASN A 114 -14.79 -5.04 -1.73
CA ASN A 114 -14.42 -6.40 -1.38
C ASN A 114 -14.16 -7.22 -2.65
N ILE A 115 -12.99 -7.85 -2.69
CA ILE A 115 -12.53 -8.67 -3.81
C ILE A 115 -13.38 -9.94 -3.95
N THR A 116 -14.10 -10.32 -2.89
CA THR A 116 -14.85 -11.57 -2.75
C THR A 116 -16.28 -11.54 -3.27
N SER A 117 -16.79 -10.43 -3.83
CA SER A 117 -18.20 -10.35 -4.25
C SER A 117 -18.63 -11.33 -5.36
N GLY A 118 -17.77 -12.24 -5.83
CA GLY A 118 -18.08 -13.33 -6.77
C GLY A 118 -17.64 -14.74 -6.33
N VAL A 119 -17.11 -14.91 -5.12
CA VAL A 119 -16.71 -16.21 -4.55
C VAL A 119 -17.21 -16.23 -3.12
N GLU A 120 -17.90 -17.30 -2.70
CA GLU A 120 -18.46 -17.43 -1.34
C GLU A 120 -17.53 -16.84 -0.28
N SER A 121 -18.10 -15.96 0.54
CA SER A 121 -17.41 -15.06 1.45
C SER A 121 -16.55 -15.79 2.47
N ALA A 122 -15.31 -16.08 2.13
CA ALA A 122 -14.26 -16.20 3.12
C ALA A 122 -13.96 -14.77 3.60
N SER A 123 -14.29 -14.48 4.86
CA SER A 123 -13.99 -13.21 5.52
C SER A 123 -12.48 -12.90 5.43
N ILE A 124 -12.08 -12.04 4.48
CA ILE A 124 -10.68 -11.63 4.31
C ILE A 124 -10.41 -10.53 5.34
N SER A 125 -9.86 -10.90 6.48
CA SER A 125 -9.52 -9.96 7.56
C SER A 125 -8.00 -9.78 7.76
N GLY A 126 -7.16 -10.43 6.95
CA GLY A 126 -5.71 -10.33 7.03
C GLY A 126 -4.97 -10.54 5.71
N GLY A 127 -3.72 -10.07 5.63
CA GLY A 127 -2.86 -10.20 4.45
C GLY A 127 -2.52 -11.66 4.08
N GLY A 128 -2.57 -12.59 5.04
CA GLY A 128 -2.40 -14.03 4.78
C GLY A 128 -3.59 -14.68 4.07
N ASP A 129 -4.82 -14.21 4.36
CA ASP A 129 -6.04 -14.74 3.72
C ASP A 129 -6.13 -14.30 2.26
N ALA A 130 -5.69 -13.07 1.96
CA ALA A 130 -5.60 -12.56 0.60
C ALA A 130 -4.61 -13.38 -0.25
N LEU A 131 -3.47 -13.78 0.34
CA LEU A 131 -2.47 -14.61 -0.34
C LEU A 131 -3.00 -16.03 -0.61
N ARG A 132 -3.75 -16.60 0.34
CA ARG A 132 -4.39 -17.91 0.18
C ARG A 132 -5.46 -17.89 -0.90
N ALA A 133 -6.34 -16.88 -0.88
CA ALA A 133 -7.38 -16.73 -1.89
C ALA A 133 -6.80 -16.46 -3.29
N TYR A 134 -5.70 -15.71 -3.38
CA TYR A 134 -4.92 -15.56 -4.61
C TYR A 134 -4.31 -16.89 -5.09
N GLY A 135 -3.77 -17.69 -4.17
CA GLY A 135 -3.30 -19.05 -4.44
C GLY A 135 -4.42 -19.95 -4.99
N ASP A 136 -5.62 -19.86 -4.44
CA ASP A 136 -6.79 -20.61 -4.92
C ASP A 136 -7.29 -20.14 -6.29
N VAL A 137 -7.12 -18.85 -6.63
CA VAL A 137 -7.43 -18.31 -7.96
C VAL A 137 -6.39 -18.73 -9.01
N LEU A 138 -5.11 -18.78 -8.64
CA LEU A 138 -4.02 -19.16 -9.55
C LEU A 138 -3.89 -20.69 -9.72
N PHE A 139 -4.07 -21.44 -8.63
CA PHE A 139 -3.71 -22.85 -8.54
C PHE A 139 -4.84 -23.75 -8.02
N GLY A 140 -5.90 -23.18 -7.44
CA GLY A 140 -7.01 -23.91 -6.83
C GLY A 140 -8.24 -24.04 -7.72
N ILE A 141 -9.41 -24.18 -7.08
CA ILE A 141 -10.68 -24.55 -7.72
C ILE A 141 -11.18 -23.49 -8.70
N HIS A 142 -10.79 -22.23 -8.52
CA HIS A 142 -11.20 -21.11 -9.38
C HIS A 142 -10.22 -20.85 -10.55
N LYS A 143 -9.22 -21.72 -10.74
CA LYS A 143 -8.24 -21.61 -11.83
C LYS A 143 -8.95 -21.59 -13.19
N GLY A 144 -8.83 -20.45 -13.88
CA GLY A 144 -9.42 -20.24 -15.22
C GLY A 144 -10.76 -19.50 -15.23
N ASN A 145 -11.34 -19.17 -14.07
CA ASN A 145 -12.47 -18.24 -14.02
C ASN A 145 -11.97 -16.81 -14.25
N LYS A 146 -12.13 -16.33 -15.50
CA LYS A 146 -11.65 -15.01 -15.94
C LYS A 146 -12.24 -13.86 -15.11
N ASP A 147 -13.50 -13.97 -14.71
CA ASP A 147 -14.17 -12.90 -13.96
C ASP A 147 -13.61 -12.77 -12.54
N VAL A 148 -13.32 -13.91 -11.89
CA VAL A 148 -12.67 -13.92 -10.57
C VAL A 148 -11.25 -13.38 -10.68
N ILE A 149 -10.45 -13.83 -11.66
CA ILE A 149 -9.09 -13.34 -11.88
C ILE A 149 -9.09 -11.82 -12.08
N GLU A 150 -10.02 -11.30 -12.88
CA GLU A 150 -10.11 -9.86 -13.15
C GLU A 150 -10.58 -9.07 -11.92
N ALA A 151 -11.49 -9.61 -11.11
CA ALA A 151 -11.89 -9.00 -9.85
C ALA A 151 -10.71 -8.90 -8.86
N TYR A 152 -9.91 -9.95 -8.73
CA TYR A 152 -8.68 -9.94 -7.92
C TYR A 152 -7.66 -8.94 -8.45
N ARG A 153 -7.42 -8.93 -9.77
CA ARG A 153 -6.51 -7.97 -10.40
C ARG A 153 -6.94 -6.53 -10.09
N ARG A 154 -8.22 -6.22 -10.25
CA ARG A 154 -8.77 -4.89 -9.97
C ARG A 154 -8.64 -4.53 -8.49
N GLY A 155 -8.92 -5.48 -7.59
CA GLY A 155 -8.75 -5.31 -6.15
C GLY A 155 -7.32 -4.96 -5.76
N LEU A 156 -6.34 -5.75 -6.25
CA LEU A 156 -4.92 -5.51 -5.99
C LEU A 156 -4.44 -4.17 -6.57
N LEU A 157 -4.88 -3.82 -7.78
CA LEU A 157 -4.58 -2.51 -8.38
C LEU A 157 -5.13 -1.35 -7.53
N ASN A 158 -6.34 -1.49 -6.98
CA ASN A 158 -6.90 -0.50 -6.07
C ASN A 158 -6.08 -0.39 -4.77
N TYR A 159 -5.65 -1.52 -4.19
CA TYR A 159 -4.76 -1.50 -3.02
C TYR A 159 -3.44 -0.78 -3.32
N CYS A 160 -2.75 -1.11 -4.41
CA CYS A 160 -1.50 -0.44 -4.80
C CYS A 160 -1.69 1.06 -5.05
N LYS A 161 -2.80 1.44 -5.68
CA LYS A 161 -3.15 2.84 -5.91
C LYS A 161 -3.40 3.58 -4.60
N LEU A 162 -4.12 2.97 -3.65
CA LEU A 162 -4.36 3.55 -2.34
C LEU A 162 -3.08 3.70 -1.54
N ASP A 163 -2.18 2.71 -1.53
CA ASP A 163 -0.88 2.81 -0.85
C ASP A 163 -0.05 3.97 -1.43
N THR A 164 -0.01 4.11 -2.75
CA THR A 164 0.69 5.23 -3.41
C THR A 164 0.08 6.58 -3.01
N LEU A 165 -1.24 6.69 -3.03
CA LEU A 165 -1.93 7.92 -2.62
C LEU A 165 -1.70 8.23 -1.13
N ALA A 166 -1.72 7.22 -0.28
CA ALA A 166 -1.48 7.35 1.14
C ALA A 166 -0.08 7.90 1.44
N MET A 167 0.95 7.38 0.76
CA MET A 167 2.32 7.90 0.86
C MET A 167 2.41 9.39 0.53
N VAL A 168 1.68 9.85 -0.49
CA VAL A 168 1.64 11.27 -0.89
C VAL A 168 0.90 12.11 0.14
N ILE A 169 -0.28 11.68 0.59
CA ILE A 169 -1.09 12.40 1.59
C ILE A 169 -0.30 12.59 2.89
N ILE A 170 0.35 11.52 3.36
CA ILE A 170 1.13 11.54 4.59
C ILE A 170 2.32 12.48 4.45
N TRP A 171 3.04 12.43 3.33
CA TRP A 171 4.16 13.33 3.06
C TRP A 171 3.74 14.80 2.97
N GLU A 172 2.63 15.11 2.27
CA GLU A 172 2.10 16.47 2.22
C GLU A 172 1.73 17.00 3.61
N HIS A 173 1.17 16.14 4.47
CA HIS A 173 0.86 16.51 5.84
C HIS A 173 2.11 16.85 6.65
N TRP A 174 3.17 16.05 6.56
CA TRP A 174 4.44 16.34 7.24
C TRP A 174 5.08 17.63 6.78
N ASN A 175 5.07 17.92 5.48
CA ASN A 175 5.58 19.19 4.96
C ASN A 175 4.78 20.39 5.46
N TRP A 176 3.47 20.23 5.65
CA TRP A 176 2.64 21.28 6.20
C TRP A 176 2.95 21.53 7.68
N LEU A 177 3.22 20.47 8.46
CA LEU A 177 3.62 20.59 9.86
C LEU A 177 5.02 21.20 10.07
N SER A 178 5.91 21.08 9.08
CA SER A 178 7.27 21.63 9.15
C SER A 178 7.41 23.06 8.62
N SER A 179 6.32 23.63 8.09
CA SER A 179 6.25 25.01 7.56
C SER A 179 5.78 26.00 8.63
#